data_AF-N9M894-F1
#
_entry.id   AF-N9M894-F1
#
_cell.length_a   1.000
_cell.length_b   1.000
_cell.length_c   1.000
_cell.angle_alpha   90.00
_cell.angle_beta   90.00
_cell.angle_gamma   90.00
#
_symmetry.space_group_name_H-M   'P 1'
#
loop_
_entity.id
_entity.type
_entity.pdbx_description
1 polymer ?
#
loop_
_entity_poly.entity_id
_entity_poly.type
_entity_poly.pdbx_seq_one_letter_code
_entity_poly.pdbx_strand_id
1 'polypeptide(L)'
;MKRSDIKKWPLSDTVLANLEPESKEYRELDGEGLYFRVKPDGKKAWLFRYKKADGKWSWLGIGTYPELSGAGSRKKAREIIKDISHGDNPIITKQERKRQELEQHNATFEVLAREWLDTKANTWVQDTMTRNKSALEKHVFPVLGKRLYTSIKPIE
;
A
#
# COMPACT_ATOMS: atom_id res chain seq x y z
N MET A 1 -11.46 -15.66 23.95
CA MET A 1 -12.47 -14.68 24.41
C MET A 1 -13.54 -14.54 23.36
N LYS A 2 -14.82 -14.71 23.75
CA LYS A 2 -15.94 -14.54 22.82
C LYS A 2 -16.24 -13.06 22.64
N ARG A 3 -16.80 -12.69 21.48
CA ARG A 3 -17.20 -11.30 21.23
C ARG A 3 -18.29 -10.80 22.19
N SER A 4 -19.13 -11.70 22.70
CA SER A 4 -20.14 -11.39 23.73
C SER A 4 -19.54 -10.85 25.03
N ASP A 5 -18.26 -11.13 25.27
CA ASP A 5 -17.58 -10.79 26.51
C ASP A 5 -16.90 -9.42 26.43
N ILE A 6 -16.98 -8.74 25.28
CA ILE A 6 -16.45 -7.39 25.10
C ILE A 6 -17.29 -6.41 25.92
N LYS A 7 -16.67 -5.77 26.91
CA LYS A 7 -17.33 -4.82 27.82
C LYS A 7 -16.82 -3.38 27.70
N LYS A 8 -15.71 -3.16 27.00
CA LYS A 8 -15.04 -1.86 26.94
C LYS A 8 -14.53 -1.56 25.54
N TRP A 9 -14.74 -0.30 25.16
CA TRP A 9 -14.19 0.33 23.97
C TRP A 9 -13.36 1.55 24.37
N PRO A 10 -12.31 1.89 23.61
CA PRO A 10 -11.86 1.14 22.43
C PRO A 10 -11.12 -0.15 22.85
N LEU A 11 -11.05 -1.15 21.97
CA LEU A 11 -10.59 -2.51 22.30
C LEU A 11 -9.12 -2.47 22.75
N SER A 12 -8.83 -3.04 23.92
CA SER A 12 -7.44 -3.19 24.37
C SER A 12 -6.69 -4.23 23.54
N ASP A 13 -5.38 -4.11 23.45
CA ASP A 13 -4.54 -5.07 22.70
C ASP A 13 -4.70 -6.50 23.21
N THR A 14 -4.84 -6.66 24.53
CA THR A 14 -5.14 -7.94 25.18
C THR A 14 -6.47 -8.53 24.71
N VAL A 15 -7.52 -7.72 24.56
CA VAL A 15 -8.82 -8.18 24.04
C VAL A 15 -8.66 -8.59 22.57
N LEU A 16 -8.00 -7.77 21.76
CA LEU A 16 -7.76 -8.02 20.33
C LEU A 16 -6.99 -9.34 20.09
N ALA A 17 -5.94 -9.56 20.88
CA ALA A 17 -5.14 -10.79 20.85
C ALA A 17 -6.00 -12.03 21.20
N ASN A 18 -6.87 -11.91 22.20
CA ASN A 18 -7.64 -13.03 22.74
C ASN A 18 -8.98 -13.30 22.05
N LEU A 19 -9.40 -12.46 21.09
CA LEU A 19 -10.64 -12.71 20.33
C LEU A 19 -10.55 -14.02 19.53
N GLU A 20 -11.50 -14.91 19.76
CA GLU A 20 -11.55 -16.22 19.11
C GLU A 20 -12.26 -16.15 17.74
N PRO A 21 -11.81 -16.94 16.75
CA PRO A 21 -12.55 -17.10 15.51
C PRO A 21 -13.90 -17.80 15.76
N GLU A 22 -14.93 -17.39 15.04
CA GLU A 22 -16.24 -18.05 15.02
C GLU A 22 -16.46 -18.77 13.68
N SER A 23 -17.55 -19.53 13.56
CA SER A 23 -17.90 -20.23 12.31
C SER A 23 -18.13 -19.30 11.11
N LYS A 24 -18.44 -18.03 11.37
CA LYS A 24 -18.59 -16.98 10.36
C LYS A 24 -17.70 -15.80 10.70
N GLU A 25 -17.25 -15.07 9.67
CA GLU A 25 -16.53 -13.83 9.91
C GLU A 25 -17.40 -12.82 10.66
N TYR A 26 -16.80 -12.15 11.63
CA TYR A 26 -17.46 -11.09 12.39
C TYR A 26 -16.58 -9.85 12.45
N ARG A 27 -17.22 -8.73 12.79
CA ARG A 27 -16.61 -7.40 12.85
C ARG A 27 -17.08 -6.71 14.11
N GLU A 28 -16.14 -6.26 14.92
CA GLU A 28 -16.41 -5.50 16.14
C GLU A 28 -16.05 -4.04 15.92
N LEU A 29 -16.97 -3.13 16.22
CA LEU A 29 -16.70 -1.70 16.15
C LEU A 29 -15.70 -1.33 17.25
N ASP A 30 -14.62 -0.66 16.90
CA ASP A 30 -13.63 -0.13 17.86
C ASP A 30 -13.91 1.36 18.15
N GLY A 31 -14.47 2.08 17.18
CA GLY A 31 -14.87 3.50 17.28
C GLY A 31 -14.68 4.23 15.95
N GLU A 32 -15.38 5.36 15.74
CA GLU A 32 -15.18 6.24 14.57
C GLU A 32 -15.20 5.54 13.20
N GLY A 33 -16.01 4.49 13.02
CA GLY A 33 -16.05 3.72 11.78
C GLY A 33 -14.89 2.73 11.59
N LEU A 34 -13.97 2.62 12.55
CA LEU A 34 -12.97 1.56 12.63
C LEU A 34 -13.58 0.28 13.20
N TYR A 35 -13.35 -0.84 12.53
CA TYR A 35 -13.80 -2.16 12.91
C TYR A 35 -12.65 -3.15 12.94
N PHE A 36 -12.67 -4.04 13.92
CA PHE A 36 -11.81 -5.20 14.00
C PHE A 36 -12.51 -6.42 13.42
N ARG A 37 -11.97 -6.99 12.34
CA ARG A 37 -12.49 -8.20 11.70
C ARG A 37 -11.71 -9.42 12.19
N VAL A 38 -12.44 -10.46 12.54
CA VAL A 38 -11.91 -11.80 12.78
C VAL A 38 -12.57 -12.77 11.80
N LYS A 39 -11.75 -13.50 11.05
CA LYS A 39 -12.21 -14.54 10.11
C LYS A 39 -12.26 -15.91 10.80
N PRO A 40 -13.02 -16.88 10.26
CA PRO A 40 -13.04 -18.25 10.76
C PRO A 40 -11.67 -18.95 10.74
N ASP A 41 -10.77 -18.53 9.83
CA ASP A 41 -9.39 -19.00 9.74
C ASP A 41 -8.46 -18.41 10.82
N GLY A 42 -9.00 -17.61 11.75
CA GLY A 42 -8.25 -16.93 12.80
C GLY A 42 -7.54 -15.67 12.35
N LYS A 43 -7.55 -15.31 11.06
CA LYS A 43 -6.91 -14.08 10.58
C LYS A 43 -7.65 -12.84 11.06
N LYS A 44 -6.89 -11.90 11.61
CA LYS A 44 -7.39 -10.66 12.20
C LYS A 44 -6.93 -9.46 11.40
N ALA A 45 -7.83 -8.52 11.15
CA ALA A 45 -7.52 -7.33 10.38
C ALA A 45 -8.40 -6.13 10.77
N TRP A 46 -7.86 -4.94 10.57
CA TRP A 46 -8.54 -3.67 10.74
C TRP A 46 -9.22 -3.25 9.44
N LEU A 47 -10.51 -2.95 9.55
CA LEU A 47 -11.34 -2.41 8.47
C LEU A 47 -11.89 -1.05 8.87
N PHE A 48 -12.02 -0.15 7.91
CA PHE A 48 -12.68 1.13 8.08
C PHE A 48 -13.94 1.17 7.24
N ARG A 49 -15.07 1.52 7.86
CA ARG A 49 -16.35 1.66 7.20
C ARG A 49 -16.53 3.13 6.82
N TYR A 50 -16.70 3.38 5.54
CA TYR A 50 -16.86 4.74 5.03
C TYR A 50 -17.93 4.81 3.94
N LYS A 51 -18.43 6.02 3.69
CA LYS A 51 -19.39 6.29 2.62
C LYS A 51 -18.60 6.78 1.40
N LYS A 52 -18.76 6.10 0.28
CA LYS A 52 -18.18 6.53 -0.99
C LYS A 52 -18.89 7.79 -1.51
N ALA A 53 -18.29 8.44 -2.51
CA ALA A 53 -18.89 9.59 -3.20
C ALA A 53 -20.27 9.27 -3.82
N ASP A 54 -20.50 8.03 -4.25
CA ASP A 54 -21.80 7.54 -4.74
C ASP A 54 -22.85 7.32 -3.63
N GLY A 55 -22.52 7.66 -2.38
CA GLY A 55 -23.37 7.50 -1.22
C GLY A 55 -23.45 6.07 -0.66
N LYS A 56 -22.79 5.09 -1.27
CA LYS A 56 -22.83 3.69 -0.82
C LYS A 56 -21.77 3.43 0.26
N TRP A 57 -22.16 2.64 1.27
CA TRP A 57 -21.21 2.17 2.29
C TRP A 57 -20.21 1.18 1.69
N SER A 58 -18.95 1.32 2.06
CA SER A 58 -17.86 0.43 1.66
C SER A 58 -16.91 0.18 2.83
N TRP A 59 -16.08 -0.86 2.67
CA TRP A 59 -15.07 -1.28 3.62
C TRP A 59 -13.69 -1.04 3.04
N LEU A 60 -12.83 -0.38 3.79
CA LEU A 60 -11.43 -0.15 3.45
C LEU A 60 -10.53 -0.95 4.41
N GLY A 61 -9.68 -1.81 3.89
CA GLY A 61 -8.67 -2.50 4.70
C GLY A 61 -7.54 -1.56 5.12
N ILE A 62 -7.36 -1.37 6.42
CA ILE A 62 -6.29 -0.53 7.00
C ILE A 62 -5.01 -1.35 7.19
N GLY A 63 -5.13 -2.59 7.67
CA GLY A 63 -3.98 -3.46 7.94
C GLY A 63 -4.34 -4.74 8.68
N THR A 64 -3.38 -5.64 8.78
CA THR A 64 -3.44 -6.93 9.48
C THR A 64 -3.00 -6.79 10.94
N TYR A 65 -3.55 -7.60 11.83
CA TYR A 65 -3.11 -7.69 13.23
C TYR A 65 -2.29 -8.98 13.41
N PRO A 66 -1.15 -8.98 14.14
CA PRO A 66 -0.64 -7.93 15.03
C PRO A 66 0.27 -6.87 14.40
N GLU A 67 0.58 -6.97 13.10
CA GLU A 67 1.46 -6.00 12.39
C GLU A 67 1.02 -4.54 12.57
N LEU A 68 -0.29 -4.30 12.61
CA LEU A 68 -0.88 -3.03 12.96
C LEU A 68 -1.64 -3.14 14.29
N SER A 69 -1.08 -2.51 15.32
CA SER A 69 -1.69 -2.43 16.65
C SER A 69 -3.00 -1.63 16.65
N GLY A 70 -3.82 -1.81 17.70
CA GLY A 70 -5.06 -1.05 17.86
C GLY A 70 -4.84 0.47 17.97
N ALA A 71 -3.75 0.92 18.58
CA ALA A 71 -3.41 2.34 18.60
C ALA A 71 -3.04 2.85 17.20
N GLY A 72 -2.26 2.06 16.45
CA GLY A 72 -1.86 2.40 15.08
C GLY A 72 -3.05 2.46 14.12
N SER A 73 -4.00 1.53 14.24
CA SER A 73 -5.21 1.51 13.42
C SER A 73 -6.11 2.70 13.68
N ARG A 74 -6.28 3.14 14.94
CA ARG A 74 -7.01 4.37 15.30
C ARG A 74 -6.37 5.64 14.74
N LYS A 75 -5.04 5.71 14.73
CA LYS A 75 -4.32 6.83 14.10
C LYS A 75 -4.63 6.89 12.59
N LYS A 76 -4.50 5.75 11.90
CA LYS A 76 -4.83 5.66 10.46
C LYS A 76 -6.31 5.95 10.18
N ALA A 77 -7.22 5.52 11.04
CA ALA A 77 -8.65 5.83 10.90
C ALA A 77 -8.90 7.34 10.94
N ARG A 78 -8.28 8.06 11.90
CA ARG A 78 -8.37 9.53 11.97
C ARG A 78 -7.77 10.23 10.76
N GLU A 79 -6.66 9.72 10.22
CA GLU A 79 -6.09 10.22 8.96
C GLU A 79 -7.10 10.06 7.81
N ILE A 80 -7.73 8.90 7.68
CA ILE A 80 -8.77 8.66 6.66
C ILE A 80 -9.98 9.58 6.85
N ILE A 81 -10.45 9.78 8.08
CA ILE A 81 -11.56 10.70 8.37
C ILE A 81 -11.19 12.12 7.98
N LYS A 82 -9.96 12.54 8.28
CA LYS A 82 -9.45 13.84 7.87
C LYS A 82 -9.46 13.96 6.35
N ASP A 83 -8.93 12.99 5.62
CA ASP A 83 -8.92 13.01 4.15
C ASP A 83 -10.35 13.12 3.58
N ILE A 84 -11.30 12.31 4.10
CA ILE A 84 -12.71 12.38 3.70
C ILE A 84 -13.31 13.76 3.96
N SER A 85 -12.99 14.38 5.10
CA SER A 85 -13.51 15.71 5.45
C SER A 85 -12.98 16.82 4.54
N HIS A 86 -11.83 16.63 3.92
CA HIS A 86 -11.28 17.55 2.91
C HIS A 86 -11.85 17.29 1.50
N GLY A 87 -12.75 16.31 1.35
CA GLY A 87 -13.35 15.94 0.06
C GLY A 87 -12.59 14.86 -0.69
N ASP A 88 -11.50 14.32 -0.13
CA ASP A 88 -10.69 13.30 -0.78
C ASP A 88 -11.29 11.91 -0.55
N ASN A 89 -11.43 11.13 -1.63
CA ASN A 89 -11.91 9.74 -1.53
C ASN A 89 -10.74 8.80 -1.13
N PRO A 90 -10.81 8.09 0.01
CA PRO A 90 -9.71 7.28 0.54
C PRO A 90 -9.19 6.19 -0.41
N ILE A 91 -10.06 5.66 -1.29
CA ILE A 91 -9.65 4.68 -2.31
C ILE A 91 -8.83 5.36 -3.40
N ILE A 92 -9.26 6.55 -3.84
CA ILE A 92 -8.54 7.32 -4.86
C ILE A 92 -7.18 7.70 -4.31
N THR A 93 -7.09 8.22 -3.08
CA THR A 93 -5.81 8.59 -2.47
C THR A 93 -4.85 7.40 -2.33
N LYS A 94 -5.34 6.19 -2.02
CA LYS A 94 -4.50 4.99 -1.93
C LYS A 94 -4.05 4.48 -3.30
N GLN A 95 -4.93 4.50 -4.30
CA GLN A 95 -4.59 4.14 -5.67
C GLN A 95 -3.65 5.16 -6.31
N GLU A 96 -3.90 6.44 -6.08
CA GLU A 96 -3.08 7.56 -6.51
C GLU A 96 -1.70 7.49 -5.87
N ARG A 97 -1.62 7.24 -4.56
CA ARG A 97 -0.33 7.04 -3.87
C ARG A 97 0.42 5.83 -4.42
N LYS A 98 -0.26 4.71 -4.67
CA LYS A 98 0.34 3.54 -5.34
C LYS A 98 0.77 3.84 -6.76
N ARG A 99 -0.01 4.64 -7.51
CA ARG A 99 0.32 5.05 -8.87
C ARG A 99 1.54 5.95 -8.85
N GLN A 100 1.61 6.91 -7.93
CA GLN A 100 2.77 7.77 -7.73
C GLN A 100 4.01 6.98 -7.30
N GLU A 101 3.88 6.00 -6.41
CA GLU A 101 4.98 5.09 -6.04
C GLU A 101 5.44 4.26 -7.25
N LEU A 102 4.51 3.75 -8.05
CA LEU A 102 4.81 3.00 -9.27
C LEU A 102 5.41 3.89 -10.36
N GLU A 103 4.90 5.11 -10.53
CA GLU A 103 5.42 6.12 -11.43
C GLU A 103 6.80 6.57 -11.00
N GLN A 104 7.06 6.74 -9.70
CA GLN A 104 8.41 7.03 -9.18
C GLN A 104 9.37 5.87 -9.43
N HIS A 105 8.91 4.63 -9.26
CA HIS A 105 9.70 3.43 -9.55
C HIS A 105 9.99 3.31 -11.06
N ASN A 106 9.00 3.54 -11.91
CA ASN A 106 9.12 3.50 -13.37
C ASN A 106 9.83 4.74 -13.94
N ALA A 107 9.87 5.85 -13.20
CA ALA A 107 10.60 7.07 -13.55
C ALA A 107 12.08 6.98 -13.19
N THR A 108 12.60 5.82 -12.79
CA THR A 108 14.04 5.63 -12.63
C THR A 108 14.74 5.52 -13.99
N PHE A 109 15.97 6.02 -14.08
CA PHE A 109 16.74 5.96 -15.31
C PHE A 109 17.00 4.52 -15.76
N GLU A 110 17.20 3.58 -14.83
CA GLU A 110 17.42 2.17 -15.16
C GLU A 110 16.23 1.54 -15.87
N VAL A 111 14.99 1.81 -15.42
CA VAL A 111 13.78 1.27 -16.05
C VAL A 111 13.66 1.77 -17.49
N LEU A 112 13.80 3.08 -17.69
CA LEU A 112 13.76 3.68 -19.03
C LEU A 112 14.88 3.19 -19.95
N ALA A 113 16.09 3.02 -19.41
CA ALA A 113 17.22 2.52 -20.19
C ALA A 113 17.02 1.05 -20.61
N ARG A 114 16.38 0.23 -19.77
CA ARG A 114 16.03 -1.16 -20.11
C ARG A 114 14.91 -1.21 -21.16
N GLU A 115 13.87 -0.39 -21.03
CA GLU A 115 12.84 -0.26 -22.07
C GLU A 115 13.44 0.19 -23.41
N TRP A 116 14.36 1.16 -23.39
CA TRP A 116 15.08 1.59 -24.58
C TRP A 116 15.91 0.46 -25.20
N LEU A 117 16.63 -0.32 -24.39
CA LEU A 117 17.37 -1.50 -24.87
C LEU A 117 16.43 -2.49 -25.57
N ASP A 118 15.24 -2.75 -25.02
CA ASP A 118 14.25 -3.64 -25.64
C ASP A 118 13.78 -3.13 -27.01
N THR A 119 13.64 -1.80 -27.20
CA THR A 119 13.36 -1.25 -28.54
C THR A 119 14.47 -1.49 -29.55
N LYS A 120 15.72 -1.65 -29.08
CA LYS A 120 16.90 -1.89 -29.93
C LYS A 120 17.21 -3.36 -30.13
N ALA A 121 16.60 -4.25 -29.34
CA ALA A 121 16.81 -5.70 -29.43
C ALA A 121 16.49 -6.27 -30.82
N ASN A 122 15.52 -5.68 -31.54
CA ASN A 122 15.15 -6.09 -32.89
C ASN A 122 16.04 -5.48 -34.00
N THR A 123 16.89 -4.49 -33.67
CA THR A 123 17.70 -3.76 -34.66
C THR A 123 19.19 -4.05 -34.50
N TRP A 124 19.65 -4.39 -33.30
CA TRP A 124 21.05 -4.63 -33.01
C TRP A 124 21.41 -6.11 -33.07
N VAL A 125 22.59 -6.40 -33.64
CA VAL A 125 23.23 -7.72 -33.51
C VAL A 125 23.58 -8.02 -32.05
N GLN A 126 23.51 -9.29 -31.67
CA GLN A 126 23.60 -9.73 -30.26
C GLN A 126 24.85 -9.23 -29.52
N ASP A 127 26.01 -9.18 -30.18
CA ASP A 127 27.24 -8.67 -29.58
C ASP A 127 27.15 -7.19 -29.23
N THR A 128 26.53 -6.40 -30.11
CA THR A 128 26.30 -4.96 -29.88
C THR A 128 25.32 -4.74 -28.74
N MET A 129 24.27 -5.56 -28.67
CA MET A 129 23.30 -5.53 -27.57
C MET A 129 23.97 -5.87 -26.23
N THR A 130 24.76 -6.95 -26.20
CA THR A 130 25.46 -7.41 -24.99
C THR A 130 26.48 -6.38 -24.50
N ARG A 131 27.24 -5.77 -25.41
CA ARG A 131 28.22 -4.73 -25.07
C ARG A 131 27.57 -3.49 -24.47
N ASN A 132 26.52 -2.97 -25.11
CA ASN A 132 25.81 -1.78 -24.63
C ASN A 132 25.09 -2.05 -23.29
N LYS A 133 24.43 -3.21 -23.16
CA LYS A 133 23.81 -3.63 -21.91
C LYS A 133 24.85 -3.74 -20.78
N SER A 134 25.98 -4.38 -21.03
CA SER A 134 27.07 -4.51 -20.04
C SER A 134 27.66 -3.17 -19.64
N ALA A 135 27.79 -2.22 -20.57
CA ALA A 135 28.28 -0.88 -20.28
C ALA A 135 27.31 -0.11 -19.38
N LEU A 136 26.00 -0.20 -19.67
CA LEU A 136 24.96 0.40 -18.83
C LEU A 136 24.95 -0.22 -17.43
N GLU A 137 25.03 -1.55 -17.32
CA GLU A 137 25.01 -2.26 -16.03
C GLU A 137 26.26 -2.00 -15.17
N LYS A 138 27.44 -1.87 -15.79
CA LYS A 138 28.70 -1.69 -15.05
C LYS A 138 29.01 -0.24 -14.71
N HIS A 139 28.63 0.71 -15.56
CA HIS A 139 29.09 2.10 -15.44
C HIS A 139 27.97 3.09 -15.18
N VAL A 140 26.76 2.85 -15.69
CA VAL A 140 25.68 3.85 -15.67
C VAL A 140 24.66 3.57 -14.57
N PHE A 141 24.17 2.33 -14.46
CA PHE A 141 23.19 1.94 -13.43
C PHE A 141 23.70 2.09 -11.99
N PRO A 142 24.97 1.83 -11.66
CA PRO A 142 25.47 2.05 -10.30
C PRO A 142 25.42 3.53 -9.87
N VAL A 143 25.54 4.47 -10.81
CA VAL A 143 25.62 5.91 -10.53
C VAL A 143 24.26 6.60 -10.72
N LEU A 144 23.55 6.27 -11.80
CA LEU A 144 22.33 6.96 -12.23
C LEU A 144 21.07 6.08 -12.18
N GLY A 145 21.22 4.75 -12.07
CA GLY A 145 20.13 3.80 -12.27
C GLY A 145 18.92 4.02 -11.35
N LYS A 146 19.16 4.27 -10.05
CA LYS A 146 18.11 4.52 -9.05
C LYS A 146 17.60 5.96 -9.03
N ARG A 147 18.18 6.87 -9.81
CA ARG A 147 17.77 8.27 -9.84
C ARG A 147 16.57 8.44 -10.76
N LEU A 148 15.71 9.41 -10.43
CA LEU A 148 14.61 9.79 -11.31
C LEU A 148 15.18 10.43 -12.60
N TYR A 149 14.75 9.99 -13.77
CA TYR A 149 15.26 10.52 -15.04
C TYR A 149 15.05 12.03 -15.17
N THR A 150 13.96 12.55 -14.61
CA THR A 150 13.62 13.99 -14.58
C THR A 150 14.60 14.82 -13.74
N SER A 151 15.36 14.17 -12.85
CA SER A 151 16.34 14.82 -11.96
C SER A 151 17.76 14.84 -12.53
N ILE A 152 18.02 14.16 -13.66
CA ILE A 152 19.34 14.09 -14.29
C ILE A 152 19.51 15.29 -15.22
N LYS A 153 20.49 16.16 -14.93
CA LYS A 153 20.75 17.37 -15.73
C LYS A 153 21.78 17.11 -16.83
N PRO A 154 21.71 17.84 -17.96
CA PRO A 154 22.79 17.86 -18.95
C PRO A 154 23.98 18.59 -18.34
N ILE A 155 25.06 17.85 -18.04
CA ILE A 155 26.27 18.30 -17.30
C ILE A 155 26.04 18.32 -15.77
N GLU A 156 26.56 17.28 -15.13
CA GLU A 156 26.78 17.19 -13.68
C GLU A 156 28.27 17.03 -13.38
#